data_AF-A0A7C1PA93-F1
#
_entry.id   AF-A0A7C1PA93-F1
#
_cell.length_a   1.000
_cell.length_b   1.000
_cell.length_c   1.000
_cell.angle_alpha   90.00
_cell.angle_beta   90.00
_cell.angle_gamma   90.00
#
_symmetry.space_group_name_H-M   'P 1'
#
loop_
_entity.id
_entity.type
_entity.pdbx_description
1 polymer ?
#
loop_
_entity_poly.entity_id
_entity_poly.type
_entity_poly.pdbx_seq_one_letter_code
_entity_poly.pdbx_strand_id
1 'polypeptide(L)'
;MPPDVVPHLSPQEAVERLEEVLAHAWMVRTFLKHAEEIQGCPDMLAVPRTLFDTIRAVEPARQRGDLAAYLRRLQGKLAKLRRITQYYSEHYARFSPHTNYAMAALSLRG
;
A
#
# COMPACT_ATOMS: atom_id res chain seq x y z
N MET A 1 -26.74 13.73 -24.62
CA MET A 1 -25.66 13.02 -23.92
C MET A 1 -26.33 12.06 -22.95
N PRO A 2 -26.24 10.74 -23.15
CA PRO A 2 -26.83 9.82 -22.19
C PRO A 2 -26.05 9.90 -20.86
N PRO A 3 -26.75 9.89 -19.71
CA PRO A 3 -26.11 9.74 -18.42
C PRO A 3 -25.64 8.27 -18.29
N ASP A 4 -24.58 8.04 -17.52
CA ASP A 4 -24.24 6.73 -16.95
C ASP A 4 -23.46 5.71 -17.78
N VAL A 5 -22.37 6.12 -18.42
CA VAL A 5 -21.22 5.20 -18.58
C VAL A 5 -20.15 5.59 -17.56
N VAL A 6 -20.31 5.10 -16.33
CA VAL A 6 -19.15 4.99 -15.44
C VAL A 6 -18.28 3.88 -16.05
N PRO A 7 -17.06 4.15 -16.51
CA PRO A 7 -16.25 3.11 -17.13
C PRO A 7 -15.94 2.05 -16.07
N HIS A 8 -16.53 0.86 -16.24
CA HIS A 8 -16.17 -0.31 -15.45
C HIS A 8 -14.78 -0.76 -15.91
N LEU A 9 -13.79 -0.62 -15.03
CA LEU A 9 -12.46 -1.20 -15.26
C LEU A 9 -12.59 -2.70 -15.43
N SER A 10 -11.98 -3.25 -16.48
CA SER A 10 -11.80 -4.69 -16.57
C SER A 10 -10.94 -5.19 -15.40
N PRO A 11 -11.06 -6.46 -14.99
CA PRO A 11 -10.20 -7.03 -13.96
C PRO A 11 -8.70 -6.87 -14.26
N GLN A 12 -8.32 -6.91 -15.54
CA GLN A 12 -6.94 -6.72 -15.97
C GLN A 12 -6.45 -5.29 -15.71
N GLU A 13 -7.20 -4.29 -16.18
CA GLU A 13 -6.85 -2.88 -15.96
C GLU A 13 -6.86 -2.52 -14.47
N ALA A 14 -7.77 -3.10 -13.69
CA ALA A 14 -7.80 -2.92 -12.25
C ALA A 14 -6.51 -3.46 -11.60
N VAL A 15 -6.08 -4.67 -11.97
CA VAL A 15 -4.82 -5.26 -11.45
C VAL A 15 -3.62 -4.42 -11.86
N GLU A 16 -3.54 -3.96 -13.11
CA GLU A 16 -2.42 -3.13 -13.58
C GLU A 16 -2.29 -1.83 -12.78
N ARG A 17 -3.41 -1.12 -12.55
CA ARG A 17 -3.42 0.07 -11.69
C ARG A 17 -3.03 -0.24 -10.24
N LEU A 18 -3.46 -1.39 -9.71
CA LEU A 18 -3.11 -1.80 -8.35
C LEU A 18 -1.63 -2.15 -8.22
N GLU A 19 -1.00 -2.70 -9.26
CA GLU A 19 0.44 -2.97 -9.26
C GLU A 19 1.27 -1.68 -9.16
N GLU A 20 0.83 -0.59 -9.80
CA GLU A 20 1.47 0.73 -9.64
C GLU A 20 1.39 1.21 -8.18
N VAL A 21 0.21 1.11 -7.57
CA VAL A 21 0.01 1.46 -6.15
C VAL A 21 0.87 0.58 -5.22
N LEU A 22 0.94 -0.73 -5.50
CA LEU A 22 1.77 -1.65 -4.72
C LEU A 22 3.27 -1.40 -4.92
N ALA A 23 3.71 -0.91 -6.08
CA ALA A 23 5.09 -0.50 -6.31
C ALA A 23 5.46 0.71 -5.43
N HIS A 24 4.58 1.71 -5.34
CA HIS A 24 4.74 2.83 -4.39
C HIS A 24 4.84 2.34 -2.94
N ALA A 25 3.93 1.44 -2.53
CA ALA A 25 3.97 0.82 -1.21
C ALA A 25 5.27 0.04 -0.94
N TRP A 26 5.82 -0.64 -1.95
CA TRP A 26 7.09 -1.36 -1.84
C TRP A 26 8.28 -0.43 -1.59
N MET A 27 8.30 0.73 -2.26
CA MET A 27 9.36 1.73 -2.05
C MET A 27 9.31 2.30 -0.63
N VAL A 28 8.12 2.65 -0.14
CA VAL A 28 7.93 3.12 1.24
C VAL A 28 8.35 2.04 2.24
N ARG A 29 7.94 0.78 2.04
CA ARG A 29 8.36 -0.35 2.86
C ARG A 29 9.89 -0.49 2.89
N THR A 30 10.54 -0.32 1.74
CA THR A 30 12.00 -0.47 1.59
C THR A 30 12.77 0.63 2.31
N PHE A 31 12.23 1.85 2.31
CA PHE A 31 12.73 2.94 3.14
C PHE A 31 12.54 2.64 4.63
N LEU A 32 11.29 2.41 5.08
CA LEU A 32 10.96 2.30 6.50
C LEU A 32 11.62 1.11 7.19
N LYS A 33 11.86 -0.02 6.49
CA LYS A 33 12.58 -1.16 7.10
C LYS A 33 14.02 -0.86 7.53
N HIS A 34 14.60 0.24 7.02
CA HIS A 34 15.97 0.66 7.31
C HIS A 34 16.03 1.98 8.09
N ALA A 35 14.88 2.57 8.40
CA ALA A 35 14.80 3.80 9.18
C ALA A 35 15.09 3.50 10.65
N GLU A 36 16.23 3.96 11.15
CA GLU A 36 16.65 3.76 12.55
C GLU A 36 15.67 4.44 13.53
N GLU A 37 15.10 5.58 13.14
CA GLU A 37 14.25 6.41 14.01
C GLU A 37 12.97 5.70 14.46
N ILE A 38 12.52 4.68 13.71
CA ILE A 38 11.28 3.96 14.01
C ILE A 38 11.49 2.60 14.68
N GLN A 39 12.75 2.13 14.82
CA GLN A 39 13.03 0.76 15.28
C GLN A 39 12.56 0.48 16.71
N GLY A 40 12.45 1.52 17.54
CA GLY A 40 11.93 1.43 18.91
C GLY A 40 10.41 1.50 19.03
N CYS A 41 9.66 1.66 17.93
CA CYS A 41 8.21 1.84 17.94
C CYS A 41 7.48 0.70 17.23
N PRO A 42 6.91 -0.26 17.96
CA PRO A 42 6.18 -1.39 17.37
C PRO A 42 5.05 -0.99 16.44
N ASP A 43 4.31 0.06 16.79
CA ASP A 43 3.19 0.57 15.99
C ASP A 43 3.68 1.13 14.64
N MET A 44 4.83 1.81 14.63
CA MET A 44 5.42 2.31 13.39
C MET A 44 6.03 1.17 12.56
N LEU A 45 6.66 0.18 13.18
CA LEU A 45 7.15 -1.03 12.51
C LEU A 45 6.03 -1.89 11.92
N ALA A 46 4.79 -1.76 12.42
CA ALA A 46 3.62 -2.41 11.83
C ALA A 46 3.33 -1.92 10.40
N VAL A 47 3.75 -0.71 10.03
CA VAL A 47 3.59 -0.13 8.69
C VAL A 47 4.38 -0.91 7.63
N PRO A 48 5.73 -0.94 7.64
CA PRO A 48 6.49 -1.71 6.64
C PRO A 48 6.17 -3.20 6.67
N ARG A 49 5.80 -3.77 7.82
CA ARG A 49 5.34 -5.17 7.93
C ARG A 49 4.03 -5.40 7.18
N THR A 50 3.03 -4.54 7.38
CA THR A 50 1.73 -4.69 6.73
C THR A 50 1.82 -4.46 5.22
N LEU A 51 2.66 -3.53 4.77
CA LEU A 51 2.92 -3.32 3.34
C LEU A 51 3.55 -4.58 2.72
N PHE A 52 4.58 -5.14 3.36
CA PHE A 52 5.21 -6.39 2.94
C PHE A 52 4.21 -7.55 2.87
N ASP A 53 3.45 -7.78 3.95
CA ASP A 53 2.47 -8.87 4.03
C ASP A 53 1.38 -8.75 2.96
N THR A 54 0.99 -7.51 2.60
CA THR A 54 -0.06 -7.29 1.59
C THR A 54 0.45 -7.58 0.18
N ILE A 55 1.65 -7.11 -0.16
CA ILE A 55 2.28 -7.36 -1.47
C ILE A 55 2.54 -8.86 -1.65
N ARG A 56 3.06 -9.53 -0.60
CA ARG A 56 3.29 -10.98 -0.61
C ARG A 56 2.00 -11.79 -0.70
N ALA A 57 0.89 -11.28 -0.18
CA ALA A 57 -0.38 -12.00 -0.24
C ALA A 57 -0.89 -12.16 -1.68
N VAL A 58 -0.66 -11.17 -2.55
CA VAL A 58 -1.17 -11.15 -3.93
C VAL A 58 -0.18 -11.72 -4.95
N GLU A 59 1.12 -11.73 -4.65
CA GLU A 59 2.20 -12.19 -5.53
C GLU A 59 1.94 -13.58 -6.16
N PRO A 60 1.49 -14.63 -5.43
CA PRO A 60 1.21 -15.93 -6.06
C PRO A 60 0.07 -15.89 -7.09
N ALA A 61 -0.96 -15.06 -6.86
CA ALA A 61 -2.07 -14.92 -7.80
C ALA A 61 -1.61 -14.16 -9.06
N ARG A 62 -0.79 -13.12 -8.88
CA ARG A 62 -0.17 -12.37 -9.98
C ARG A 62 0.68 -13.27 -10.89
N GLN A 63 1.55 -14.10 -10.30
CA GLN A 63 2.42 -15.02 -11.03
C GLN A 63 1.67 -16.05 -11.88
N ARG A 64 0.46 -16.45 -11.45
CA ARG A 64 -0.40 -17.39 -12.20
C ARG A 64 -1.39 -16.73 -13.15
N GLY A 65 -1.42 -15.38 -13.20
CA GLY A 65 -2.43 -14.64 -13.97
C GLY A 65 -3.85 -14.76 -13.42
N ASP A 66 -4.03 -15.16 -12.16
CA ASP A 66 -5.34 -15.33 -11.52
C ASP A 66 -5.85 -13.97 -10.97
N LEU A 67 -6.46 -13.18 -11.87
CA LEU A 67 -6.95 -11.84 -11.57
C LEU A 67 -8.01 -11.83 -10.45
N ALA A 68 -8.90 -12.84 -10.44
CA ALA A 68 -9.97 -12.92 -9.45
C ALA A 68 -9.44 -13.22 -8.04
N ALA A 69 -8.46 -14.11 -7.91
CA ALA A 69 -7.79 -14.35 -6.63
C ALA A 69 -6.95 -13.16 -6.20
N TYR A 70 -6.28 -12.47 -7.12
CA TYR A 70 -5.53 -11.24 -6.83
C TYR A 70 -6.43 -10.19 -6.19
N LEU A 71 -7.54 -9.85 -6.86
CA LEU A 71 -8.47 -8.80 -6.42
C LEU A 71 -9.11 -9.14 -5.07
N ARG A 72 -9.60 -10.37 -4.88
CA ARG A 72 -10.15 -10.81 -3.58
C ARG A 72 -9.14 -10.71 -2.44
N ARG A 73 -7.90 -11.14 -2.67
CA ARG A 73 -6.85 -11.11 -1.65
C ARG A 73 -6.52 -9.68 -1.25
N LEU A 74 -6.40 -8.79 -2.23
CA LEU A 74 -6.12 -7.38 -1.94
C LEU A 74 -7.31 -6.71 -1.24
N GLN A 75 -8.54 -6.98 -1.69
CA GLN A 75 -9.77 -6.47 -1.07
C GLN A 75 -9.83 -6.81 0.42
N GLY A 76 -9.51 -8.05 0.79
CA GLY A 76 -9.46 -8.49 2.19
C GLY A 76 -8.40 -7.80 3.04
N LYS A 77 -7.44 -7.09 2.44
CA LYS A 77 -6.38 -6.34 3.14
C LYS A 77 -6.65 -4.83 3.20
N LEU A 78 -7.58 -4.30 2.42
CA LEU A 78 -7.83 -2.86 2.28
C LEU A 78 -8.11 -2.17 3.63
N ALA A 79 -8.93 -2.77 4.48
CA ALA A 79 -9.26 -2.18 5.78
C ALA A 79 -8.00 -2.00 6.66
N LYS A 80 -7.11 -3.01 6.68
CA LYS A 80 -5.86 -2.96 7.43
C LYS A 80 -4.88 -1.97 6.80
N LEU A 81 -4.75 -1.97 5.48
CA LEU A 81 -3.91 -1.01 4.75
C LEU A 81 -4.30 0.43 5.08
N ARG A 82 -5.60 0.78 4.93
CA ARG A 82 -6.10 2.12 5.25
C ARG A 82 -5.78 2.54 6.67
N ARG A 83 -5.96 1.63 7.63
CA ARG A 83 -5.65 1.92 9.04
C ARG A 83 -4.16 2.23 9.25
N ILE A 84 -3.26 1.44 8.67
CA ILE A 84 -1.81 1.66 8.88
C ILE A 84 -1.29 2.86 8.09
N THR A 85 -1.85 3.18 6.93
CA THR A 85 -1.45 4.37 6.14
C THR A 85 -1.94 5.65 6.82
N GLN A 86 -3.13 5.62 7.41
CA GLN A 86 -3.64 6.70 8.23
C GLN A 86 -2.76 6.91 9.47
N TYR A 87 -2.47 5.84 10.23
CA TYR A 87 -1.59 5.94 11.40
C TYR A 87 -0.24 6.56 11.03
N TYR A 88 0.40 6.06 9.96
CA TYR A 88 1.65 6.60 9.45
C TYR A 88 1.53 8.11 9.15
N SER A 89 0.51 8.52 8.40
CA SER A 89 0.29 9.90 7.98
C SER A 89 0.10 10.86 9.16
N GLU A 90 -0.51 10.41 10.25
CA GLU A 90 -0.76 11.20 11.46
C GLU A 90 0.46 11.28 12.39
N HIS A 91 1.36 10.30 12.35
CA HIS A 91 2.38 10.11 13.39
C HIS A 91 3.83 10.27 12.90
N TYR A 92 4.11 10.20 11.60
CA TYR A 92 5.50 10.19 11.08
C TYR A 92 6.35 11.37 11.58
N ALA A 93 5.76 12.56 11.71
CA ALA A 93 6.47 13.78 12.08
C ALA A 93 7.04 13.74 13.51
N ARG A 94 6.54 12.84 14.37
CA ARG A 94 7.09 12.60 15.72
C ARG A 94 8.41 11.84 15.69
N PHE A 95 8.68 11.10 14.61
CA PHE A 95 9.89 10.31 14.42
C PHE A 95 10.94 11.11 13.64
N SER A 96 10.51 11.79 12.57
CA SER A 96 11.38 12.66 11.80
C SER A 96 10.58 13.64 10.93
N PRO A 97 10.96 14.92 10.87
CA PRO A 97 10.38 15.90 9.96
C PRO A 97 10.98 15.86 8.55
N HIS A 98 11.93 14.94 8.28
CA HIS A 98 12.65 14.90 7.01
C HIS A 98 11.73 14.58 5.82
N THR A 99 12.10 15.11 4.65
CA THR A 99 11.37 14.96 3.39
C THR A 99 11.01 13.51 3.07
N ASN A 100 11.88 12.54 3.37
CA ASN A 100 11.60 11.12 3.10
C ASN A 100 10.33 10.62 3.80
N TYR A 101 10.10 11.03 5.04
CA TYR A 101 8.92 10.61 5.79
C TYR A 101 7.63 11.26 5.26
N ALA A 102 7.70 12.56 4.92
CA ALA A 102 6.59 13.28 4.31
C ALA A 102 6.24 12.74 2.92
N MET A 103 7.25 12.40 2.11
CA MET A 103 7.08 11.79 0.79
C MET A 103 6.52 10.37 0.89
N ALA A 104 6.93 9.59 1.87
CA ALA A 104 6.31 8.30 2.15
C ALA A 104 4.82 8.44 2.53
N ALA A 105 4.45 9.48 3.29
CA ALA A 105 3.04 9.73 3.65
C ALA A 105 2.21 10.16 2.42
N LEU A 106 2.79 10.94 1.52
CA LEU A 106 2.18 11.27 0.23
C LEU A 106 2.02 10.01 -0.64
N SER A 107 3.06 9.18 -0.73
CA SER A 107 3.06 7.97 -1.57
C SER A 107 2.06 6.90 -1.12
N LEU A 108 1.67 6.88 0.16
CA LEU A 108 0.69 5.94 0.72
C LEU A 108 -0.77 6.39 0.60
N ARG A 109 -1.03 7.59 0.04
CA ARG A 109 -2.38 8.13 -0.15
C ARG A 109 -3.04 7.75 -1.49
N GLY A 110 -2.26 7.21 -2.43
CA GLY A 110 -2.73 6.75 -3.74
C GLY A 110 -3.50 5.44 -3.70
#